data_AF-A0A3D4QZK7-F1
#
_entry.id   AF-A0A3D4QZK7-F1
#
_cell.length_a   1.000
_cell.length_b   1.000
_cell.length_c   1.000
_cell.angle_alpha   90.00
_cell.angle_beta   90.00
_cell.angle_gamma   90.00
#
_symmetry.space_group_name_H-M   'P 1'
#
loop_
_entity.id
_entity.type
_entity.pdbx_description
1 polymer ?
#
loop_
_entity_poly.entity_id
_entity_poly.type
_entity_poly.pdbx_seq_one_letter_code
_entity_poly.pdbx_strand_id
1 'polypeptide(L)'
;GQPANVGLLTCSSSYISGKDRDKAAKRAFEEQFPHLRIIAHEKFTLKNYAYEVCMKMVKEFPDIQGIYVTWEDPAIQTISALMDAGREDIKIVTGDLDTEVAQDMANNHLVIGLSAQLPYAQGEAVSYAAANVLLGKSISKVIGVAPLLVTSENLEDAWYIMTKEKAPRSIAASLLNVKNEERN
;
A
#
# COMPACT_ATOMS: atom_id res chain seq x y z
N GLY A 1 23.63 3.11 7.95
CA GLY A 1 23.77 3.19 6.49
C GLY A 1 23.51 4.60 6.02
N GLN A 2 23.78 4.93 4.76
CA GLN A 2 23.33 6.19 4.17
C GLN A 2 21.78 6.28 4.20
N PRO A 3 21.20 7.48 4.37
CA PRO A 3 19.76 7.64 4.29
C PRO A 3 19.22 7.24 2.91
N ALA A 4 18.09 6.53 2.88
CA ALA A 4 17.42 6.17 1.63
C ALA A 4 16.54 7.32 1.14
N ASN A 5 16.63 7.64 -0.15
CA ASN A 5 15.80 8.68 -0.75
C ASN A 5 14.44 8.12 -1.16
N VAL A 6 13.36 8.78 -0.73
CA VAL A 6 12.00 8.34 -1.03
C VAL A 6 11.17 9.43 -1.70
N GLY A 7 10.28 9.00 -2.59
CA GLY A 7 9.22 9.82 -3.17
C GLY A 7 7.87 9.54 -2.53
N LEU A 8 7.00 10.54 -2.49
CA LEU A 8 5.59 10.39 -2.11
C LEU A 8 4.70 10.71 -3.31
N LEU A 9 3.91 9.73 -3.77
CA LEU A 9 2.83 9.92 -4.74
C LEU A 9 1.50 9.89 -4.00
N THR A 10 0.92 11.07 -3.79
CA THR A 10 -0.28 11.25 -2.95
C THR A 10 -1.50 11.66 -3.75
N CYS A 11 -2.69 11.28 -3.30
CA CYS A 11 -3.90 11.70 -3.99
C CYS A 11 -4.29 13.14 -3.63
N SER A 12 -4.57 13.98 -4.63
CA SER A 12 -5.05 15.35 -4.42
C SER A 12 -6.55 15.44 -4.10
N SER A 13 -7.28 14.33 -4.18
CA SER A 13 -8.74 14.32 -4.03
C SER A 13 -9.16 14.57 -2.57
N SER A 14 -10.40 15.03 -2.39
CA SER A 14 -10.95 15.41 -1.09
C SER A 14 -11.48 14.26 -0.23
N TYR A 15 -11.20 12.99 -0.59
CA TYR A 15 -11.55 11.87 0.28
C TYR A 15 -10.76 11.97 1.58
N ILE A 16 -11.48 12.13 2.70
CA ILE A 16 -10.89 12.39 4.02
C ILE A 16 -9.92 11.26 4.40
N SER A 17 -10.27 10.00 4.11
CA SER A 17 -9.45 8.83 4.42
C SER A 17 -8.09 8.85 3.71
N GLY A 18 -8.05 9.10 2.40
CA GLY A 18 -6.79 9.19 1.64
C GLY A 18 -5.92 10.35 2.11
N LYS A 19 -6.53 11.52 2.32
CA LYS A 19 -5.82 12.72 2.79
C LYS A 19 -5.17 12.52 4.17
N ASP A 20 -5.85 11.85 5.09
CA ASP A 20 -5.31 11.63 6.42
C ASP A 20 -4.26 10.50 6.44
N ARG A 21 -4.41 9.47 5.60
CA ARG A 21 -3.38 8.45 5.35
C ARG A 21 -2.07 9.10 4.87
N ASP A 22 -2.16 9.97 3.87
CA ASP A 22 -0.98 10.65 3.29
C ASP A 22 -0.28 11.57 4.30
N LYS A 23 -1.04 12.35 5.08
CA LYS A 23 -0.45 13.18 6.15
C LYS A 23 0.22 12.32 7.22
N ALA A 24 -0.41 11.23 7.64
CA ALA A 24 0.11 10.35 8.66
C ALA A 24 1.39 9.65 8.18
N ALA A 25 1.40 9.15 6.93
CA ALA A 25 2.57 8.54 6.32
C ALA A 25 3.74 9.54 6.23
N LYS A 26 3.50 10.74 5.70
CA LYS A 26 4.53 11.79 5.62
C LYS A 26 5.10 12.13 7.00
N ARG A 27 4.25 12.33 8.01
CA ARG A 27 4.69 12.60 9.39
C ARG A 27 5.50 11.44 9.96
N ALA A 28 5.05 10.20 9.78
CA ALA A 28 5.79 9.03 10.25
C ALA A 28 7.19 8.97 9.62
N PHE A 29 7.31 9.22 8.32
CA PHE A 29 8.61 9.26 7.64
C PHE A 29 9.53 10.34 8.22
N GLU A 30 9.00 11.55 8.44
CA GLU A 30 9.77 12.68 8.98
C GLU A 30 10.15 12.52 10.46
N GLU A 31 9.25 11.99 11.28
CA GLU A 31 9.39 11.97 12.74
C GLU A 31 9.99 10.66 13.27
N GLN A 32 9.71 9.53 12.62
CA GLN A 32 10.04 8.20 13.15
C GLN A 32 11.12 7.48 12.34
N PHE A 33 11.33 7.87 11.08
CA PHE A 33 12.30 7.24 10.19
C PHE A 33 13.34 8.24 9.67
N PRO A 34 14.23 8.77 10.53
CA PRO A 34 15.22 9.78 10.16
C PRO A 34 16.23 9.32 9.09
N HIS A 35 16.28 8.02 8.80
CA HIS A 35 17.07 7.44 7.71
C HIS A 35 16.33 7.41 6.37
N LEU A 36 15.07 7.85 6.30
CA LEU A 36 14.34 8.09 5.05
C LEU A 36 14.34 9.60 4.76
N ARG A 37 14.82 9.98 3.59
CA ARG A 37 14.81 11.37 3.13
C ARG A 37 13.77 11.53 2.04
N ILE A 38 12.70 12.27 2.33
CA ILE A 38 11.70 12.62 1.31
C ILE A 38 12.34 13.65 0.36
N ILE A 39 12.60 13.25 -0.88
CA ILE A 39 13.19 14.14 -1.90
C ILE A 39 12.19 14.60 -2.97
N ALA A 40 11.04 13.94 -3.07
CA ALA A 40 9.96 14.31 -3.96
C ALA A 40 8.60 14.07 -3.29
N HIS A 41 7.65 14.98 -3.48
CA HIS A 41 6.26 14.80 -3.06
C HIS A 41 5.34 15.37 -4.13
N GLU A 42 4.81 14.47 -4.96
CA GLU A 42 3.91 14.83 -6.05
C GLU A 42 2.48 14.37 -5.76
N LYS A 43 1.55 14.98 -6.48
CA LYS A 43 0.12 14.70 -6.34
C LYS A 43 -0.49 14.25 -7.65
N PHE A 44 -1.15 13.10 -7.62
CA PHE A 44 -2.02 12.64 -8.70
C PHE A 44 -3.48 12.97 -8.37
N THR A 45 -4.34 12.98 -9.39
CA THR A 45 -5.79 13.17 -9.23
C THR A 45 -6.52 12.04 -9.94
N LEU A 46 -7.83 11.88 -9.72
CA LEU A 46 -8.61 10.89 -10.50
C LEU A 46 -8.66 11.21 -12.01
N LYS A 47 -8.29 12.43 -12.43
CA LYS A 47 -8.17 12.83 -13.84
C LYS A 47 -6.73 12.86 -14.33
N ASN A 48 -5.77 13.02 -13.43
CA ASN A 48 -4.34 13.10 -13.70
C ASN A 48 -3.70 11.90 -13.01
N TYR A 49 -3.63 10.81 -13.75
CA TYR A 49 -3.28 9.49 -13.27
C TYR A 49 -1.83 9.42 -12.74
N ALA A 50 -1.55 8.44 -11.87
CA ALA A 50 -0.27 8.33 -11.17
C ALA A 50 0.90 8.00 -12.12
N TYR A 51 0.62 7.38 -13.27
CA TYR A 51 1.63 7.02 -14.27
C TYR A 51 2.46 8.22 -14.74
N GLU A 52 1.83 9.26 -15.29
CA GLU A 52 2.54 10.42 -15.84
C GLU A 52 3.30 11.20 -14.75
N VAL A 53 2.70 11.27 -13.55
CA VAL A 53 3.30 11.91 -12.39
C VAL A 53 4.54 11.14 -11.93
N CYS A 54 4.48 9.80 -11.91
CA CYS A 54 5.62 8.95 -11.59
C CYS A 54 6.75 9.11 -12.62
N MET A 55 6.45 9.04 -13.92
CA MET A 55 7.43 9.22 -15.00
C MET A 55 8.17 10.56 -14.86
N LYS A 56 7.45 11.63 -14.57
CA LYS A 56 8.04 12.95 -14.31
C LYS A 56 8.92 12.92 -13.05
N MET A 57 8.40 12.38 -11.94
CA MET A 57 9.10 12.30 -10.66
C MET A 57 10.45 11.57 -10.81
N VAL A 58 10.48 10.39 -11.41
CA VAL A 58 11.72 9.59 -11.50
C VAL A 58 12.74 10.19 -12.47
N LYS A 59 12.28 10.99 -13.44
CA LYS A 59 13.15 11.77 -14.33
C LYS A 59 13.79 12.97 -13.62
N GLU A 60 13.02 13.67 -12.78
CA GLU A 60 13.50 14.84 -12.03
C GLU A 60 14.36 14.44 -10.82
N PHE A 61 14.07 13.29 -10.22
CA PHE A 61 14.71 12.79 -9.02
C PHE A 61 15.29 11.38 -9.25
N PRO A 62 16.40 11.25 -9.99
CA PRO A 62 16.95 9.94 -10.37
C PRO A 62 17.42 9.12 -9.16
N ASP A 63 17.79 9.77 -8.05
CA ASP A 63 18.28 9.12 -6.83
C ASP A 63 17.18 8.52 -5.94
N ILE A 64 15.90 8.53 -6.35
CA ILE A 64 14.82 7.86 -5.61
C ILE A 64 15.09 6.35 -5.56
N GLN A 65 14.89 5.77 -4.37
CA GLN A 65 15.06 4.33 -4.10
C GLN A 65 13.75 3.67 -3.66
N GLY A 66 12.77 4.46 -3.18
CA GLY A 66 11.46 3.95 -2.83
C GLY A 66 10.36 4.99 -3.00
N ILE A 67 9.13 4.53 -3.26
CA ILE A 67 7.96 5.37 -3.44
C ILE A 67 6.83 4.88 -2.54
N TYR A 68 6.31 5.76 -1.70
CA TYR A 68 5.01 5.57 -1.08
C TYR A 68 3.91 6.03 -2.04
N VAL A 69 2.88 5.21 -2.20
CA VAL A 69 1.69 5.53 -2.99
C VAL A 69 0.44 5.39 -2.12
N THR A 70 -0.55 6.28 -2.26
CA THR A 70 -1.71 6.32 -1.35
C THR A 70 -2.49 5.01 -1.26
N TRP A 71 -2.73 4.34 -2.40
CA TRP A 71 -3.49 3.09 -2.48
C TRP A 71 -3.09 2.25 -3.72
N GLU A 72 -3.71 1.11 -3.92
CA GLU A 72 -3.41 0.07 -4.90
C GLU A 72 -3.54 0.52 -6.36
N ASP A 73 -4.66 1.11 -6.80
CA ASP A 73 -4.83 1.55 -8.20
C ASP A 73 -3.71 2.47 -8.73
N PRO A 74 -3.31 3.56 -8.03
CA PRO A 74 -2.19 4.39 -8.44
C PRO A 74 -0.85 3.67 -8.26
N ALA A 75 -0.74 2.68 -7.36
CA ALA A 75 0.45 1.86 -7.25
C ALA A 75 0.63 0.96 -8.48
N ILE A 76 -0.45 0.37 -9.01
CA ILE A 76 -0.43 -0.40 -10.26
C ILE A 76 0.10 0.46 -11.42
N GLN A 77 -0.37 1.70 -11.52
CA GLN A 77 0.13 2.65 -12.53
C GLN A 77 1.58 3.06 -12.29
N THR A 78 2.00 3.14 -11.03
CA THR A 78 3.40 3.42 -10.65
C THR A 78 4.32 2.27 -11.03
N ILE A 79 3.87 1.01 -10.87
CA ILE A 79 4.58 -0.18 -11.36
C ILE A 79 4.80 -0.05 -12.87
N SER A 80 3.73 0.20 -13.65
CA SER A 80 3.85 0.36 -15.10
C SER A 80 4.81 1.48 -15.50
N ALA A 81 4.76 2.64 -14.83
CA ALA A 81 5.66 3.75 -15.11
C ALA A 81 7.12 3.41 -14.82
N LEU A 82 7.40 2.75 -13.70
CA LEU A 82 8.75 2.33 -13.33
C LEU A 82 9.31 1.27 -14.29
N MET A 83 8.48 0.33 -14.71
CA MET A 83 8.85 -0.66 -15.73
C MET A 83 9.20 0.00 -17.06
N ASP A 84 8.35 0.90 -17.56
CA ASP A 84 8.60 1.61 -18.82
C ASP A 84 9.82 2.54 -18.74
N ALA A 85 10.11 3.08 -17.55
CA ALA A 85 11.30 3.88 -17.29
C ALA A 85 12.58 3.05 -17.06
N GLY A 86 12.49 1.71 -16.99
CA GLY A 86 13.61 0.83 -16.67
C GLY A 86 14.15 1.00 -15.25
N ARG A 87 13.29 1.38 -14.29
CA ARG A 87 13.63 1.68 -12.88
C ARG A 87 13.09 0.62 -11.92
N GLU A 88 13.34 -0.64 -12.23
CA GLU A 88 12.96 -1.81 -11.39
C GLU A 88 13.72 -1.88 -10.05
N ASP A 89 14.73 -1.01 -9.88
CA ASP A 89 15.47 -0.82 -8.63
C ASP A 89 14.66 -0.05 -7.56
N ILE A 90 13.59 0.66 -7.95
CA ILE A 90 12.75 1.42 -7.02
C ILE A 90 11.70 0.52 -6.36
N LYS A 91 11.61 0.55 -5.03
CA LYS A 91 10.59 -0.21 -4.27
C LYS A 91 9.33 0.61 -3.97
N ILE A 92 8.17 -0.05 -3.92
CA ILE A 92 6.88 0.56 -3.66
C ILE A 92 6.31 0.05 -2.33
N VAL A 93 5.77 0.97 -1.54
CA VAL A 93 4.84 0.65 -0.45
C VAL A 93 3.52 1.37 -0.67
N THR A 94 2.40 0.71 -0.36
CA THR A 94 1.07 1.28 -0.63
C THR A 94 0.03 0.92 0.43
N GLY A 95 -1.17 1.46 0.31
CA GLY A 95 -2.35 1.01 1.05
C GLY A 95 -3.21 0.09 0.19
N ASP A 96 -4.09 -0.66 0.85
CA ASP A 96 -5.11 -1.52 0.24
C ASP A 96 -4.50 -2.68 -0.59
N LEU A 97 -5.32 -3.71 -0.88
CA LEU A 97 -4.87 -4.95 -1.52
C LEU A 97 -5.73 -5.23 -2.74
N ASP A 98 -5.08 -5.49 -3.86
CA ASP A 98 -5.68 -5.97 -5.09
C ASP A 98 -4.80 -7.07 -5.72
N THR A 99 -5.33 -7.82 -6.68
CA THR A 99 -4.64 -8.94 -7.32
C THR A 99 -3.32 -8.51 -7.96
N GLU A 100 -3.27 -7.35 -8.60
CA GLU A 100 -2.11 -6.89 -9.36
C GLU A 100 -0.93 -6.53 -8.43
N VAL A 101 -1.20 -5.75 -7.37
CA VAL A 101 -0.17 -5.40 -6.37
C VAL A 101 0.27 -6.63 -5.56
N ALA A 102 -0.64 -7.57 -5.32
CA ALA A 102 -0.32 -8.84 -4.67
C ALA A 102 0.54 -9.73 -5.57
N GLN A 103 0.25 -9.77 -6.87
CA GLN A 103 1.01 -10.55 -7.84
C GLN A 103 2.42 -10.00 -8.02
N ASP A 104 2.58 -8.68 -8.08
CA ASP A 104 3.88 -8.00 -8.10
C ASP A 104 4.71 -8.32 -6.84
N MET A 105 4.10 -8.20 -5.65
CA MET A 105 4.71 -8.58 -4.37
C MET A 105 5.09 -10.06 -4.32
N ALA A 106 4.23 -10.95 -4.83
CA ALA A 106 4.47 -12.39 -4.87
C ALA A 106 5.63 -12.78 -5.79
N ASN A 107 5.88 -11.98 -6.82
CA ASN A 107 7.02 -12.12 -7.73
C ASN A 107 8.31 -11.49 -7.18
N ASN A 108 8.31 -10.98 -5.93
CA ASN A 108 9.43 -10.26 -5.33
C ASN A 108 9.90 -9.06 -6.17
N HIS A 109 8.94 -8.33 -6.75
CA HIS A 109 9.23 -7.27 -7.72
C HIS A 109 9.29 -5.88 -7.08
N LEU A 110 8.42 -4.94 -7.45
CA LEU A 110 8.50 -3.54 -7.01
C LEU A 110 7.82 -3.34 -5.64
N VAL A 111 6.66 -3.95 -5.40
CA VAL A 111 5.85 -3.81 -4.19
C VAL A 111 6.42 -4.70 -3.08
N ILE A 112 6.96 -4.07 -2.02
CA ILE A 112 7.57 -4.80 -0.90
C ILE A 112 6.65 -4.91 0.33
N GLY A 113 5.56 -4.14 0.36
CA GLY A 113 4.61 -4.22 1.46
C GLY A 113 3.46 -3.23 1.30
N LEU A 114 2.34 -3.55 1.96
CA LEU A 114 1.17 -2.69 1.98
C LEU A 114 0.41 -2.74 3.31
N SER A 115 -0.42 -1.74 3.54
CA SER A 115 -1.35 -1.68 4.68
C SER A 115 -2.77 -1.93 4.18
N ALA A 116 -3.28 -3.14 4.40
CA ALA A 116 -4.58 -3.57 3.91
C ALA A 116 -5.72 -3.21 4.88
N GLN A 117 -6.88 -2.86 4.32
CA GLN A 117 -8.12 -2.75 5.08
C GLN A 117 -8.72 -4.11 5.40
N LEU A 118 -9.57 -4.15 6.44
CA LEU A 118 -10.31 -5.35 6.83
C LEU A 118 -11.83 -5.11 6.74
N PRO A 119 -12.42 -5.04 5.52
CA PRO A 119 -13.83 -4.71 5.34
C PRO A 119 -14.78 -5.63 6.12
N TYR A 120 -14.47 -6.92 6.21
CA TYR A 120 -15.26 -7.87 7.00
C TYR A 120 -15.30 -7.49 8.49
N ALA A 121 -14.14 -7.27 9.11
CA ALA A 121 -14.05 -6.89 10.52
C ALA A 121 -14.65 -5.49 10.78
N GLN A 122 -14.54 -4.58 9.82
CA GLN A 122 -15.25 -3.29 9.86
C GLN A 122 -16.76 -3.48 9.84
N GLY A 123 -17.29 -4.38 8.99
CA GLY A 123 -18.71 -4.72 8.94
C GLY A 123 -19.23 -5.34 10.25
N GLU A 124 -18.46 -6.24 10.86
CA GLU A 124 -18.76 -6.78 12.18
C GLU A 124 -18.79 -5.67 13.24
N ALA A 125 -17.76 -4.82 13.29
CA ALA A 125 -17.67 -3.71 14.24
C ALA A 125 -18.86 -2.74 14.14
N VAL A 126 -19.27 -2.39 12.91
CA VAL A 126 -20.46 -1.55 12.66
C VAL A 126 -21.73 -2.25 13.15
N SER A 127 -21.86 -3.55 12.91
CA SER A 127 -23.03 -4.34 13.32
C SER A 127 -23.14 -4.43 14.85
N TYR A 128 -22.03 -4.68 15.55
CA TYR A 128 -21.98 -4.66 17.02
C TYR A 128 -22.31 -3.28 17.59
N ALA A 129 -21.80 -2.21 16.97
CA ALA A 129 -22.10 -0.85 17.37
C ALA A 129 -23.61 -0.55 17.26
N ALA A 130 -24.19 -0.85 16.09
CA ALA A 130 -25.61 -0.64 15.84
C ALA A 130 -26.50 -1.43 16.81
N ALA A 131 -26.21 -2.71 17.03
CA ALA A 131 -26.98 -3.56 17.94
C ALA A 131 -26.96 -3.03 19.38
N ASN A 132 -25.80 -2.61 19.89
CA ASN A 132 -25.71 -2.07 21.25
C ASN A 132 -26.50 -0.76 21.40
N VAL A 133 -26.46 0.13 20.41
CA VAL A 133 -27.27 1.36 20.42
C VAL A 133 -28.76 1.05 20.44
N LEU A 134 -29.22 0.10 19.61
CA LEU A 134 -30.61 -0.34 19.58
C LEU A 134 -31.07 -0.96 20.90
N LEU A 135 -30.17 -1.59 21.64
CA LEU A 135 -30.41 -2.14 22.98
C LEU A 135 -30.32 -1.08 24.10
N GLY A 136 -30.22 0.21 23.76
CA GLY A 136 -30.14 1.30 24.73
C GLY A 136 -28.80 1.40 25.47
N LYS A 137 -27.75 0.71 24.97
CA LYS A 137 -26.42 0.77 25.58
C LYS A 137 -25.63 1.94 25.02
N SER A 138 -24.77 2.52 25.88
CA SER A 138 -23.76 3.49 25.45
C SER A 138 -22.57 2.75 24.84
N ILE A 139 -22.03 3.27 23.74
CA ILE A 139 -20.81 2.78 23.07
C ILE A 139 -19.85 3.93 22.77
N SER A 140 -18.61 3.61 22.42
CA SER A 140 -17.63 4.61 21.97
C SER A 140 -18.12 5.35 20.72
N LYS A 141 -17.83 6.65 20.64
CA LYS A 141 -18.10 7.49 19.45
C LYS A 141 -17.17 7.18 18.28
N VAL A 142 -16.04 6.54 18.55
CA VAL A 142 -15.03 6.18 17.56
C VAL A 142 -14.68 4.70 17.75
N ILE A 143 -14.81 3.93 16.68
CA ILE A 143 -14.46 2.50 16.65
C ILE A 143 -13.44 2.33 15.53
N GLY A 144 -12.23 1.94 15.90
CA GLY A 144 -11.14 1.66 14.97
C GLY A 144 -10.98 0.17 14.74
N VAL A 145 -10.74 -0.22 13.49
CA VAL A 145 -10.26 -1.56 13.13
C VAL A 145 -8.82 -1.39 12.67
N ALA A 146 -7.90 -2.12 13.32
CA ALA A 146 -6.49 -2.06 12.95
C ALA A 146 -6.30 -2.59 11.52
N PRO A 147 -5.49 -1.91 10.68
CA PRO A 147 -5.15 -2.43 9.37
C PRO A 147 -4.22 -3.65 9.49
N LEU A 148 -4.12 -4.43 8.42
CA LEU A 148 -3.22 -5.57 8.33
C LEU A 148 -1.99 -5.19 7.51
N LEU A 149 -0.79 -5.32 8.10
CA LEU A 149 0.46 -5.24 7.33
C LEU A 149 0.57 -6.50 6.47
N VAL A 150 0.75 -6.32 5.17
CA VAL A 150 0.92 -7.40 4.21
C VAL A 150 2.29 -7.30 3.55
N THR A 151 3.01 -8.42 3.55
CA THR A 151 4.28 -8.64 2.85
C THR A 151 4.19 -9.99 2.12
N SER A 152 5.17 -10.31 1.28
CA SER A 152 5.23 -11.62 0.59
C SER A 152 5.21 -12.81 1.58
N GLU A 153 5.70 -12.61 2.80
CA GLU A 153 5.74 -13.64 3.84
C GLU A 153 4.36 -14.08 4.33
N ASN A 154 3.40 -13.15 4.40
CA ASN A 154 2.06 -13.40 4.95
C ASN A 154 0.93 -13.21 3.93
N LEU A 155 1.25 -13.02 2.65
CA LEU A 155 0.30 -12.62 1.62
C LEU A 155 -0.91 -13.55 1.48
N GLU A 156 -0.71 -14.88 1.49
CA GLU A 156 -1.82 -15.84 1.39
C GLU A 156 -2.75 -15.81 2.62
N ASP A 157 -2.17 -15.71 3.81
CA ASP A 157 -2.93 -15.61 5.06
C ASP A 157 -3.70 -14.29 5.12
N ALA A 158 -3.06 -13.19 4.74
CA ALA A 158 -3.69 -11.88 4.66
C ALA A 158 -4.87 -11.88 3.68
N TRP A 159 -4.67 -12.48 2.49
CA TRP A 159 -5.73 -12.64 1.50
C TRP A 159 -6.95 -13.36 2.09
N TYR A 160 -6.73 -14.48 2.76
CA TYR A 160 -7.80 -15.24 3.39
C TYR A 160 -8.48 -14.47 4.53
N ILE A 161 -7.71 -13.78 5.38
CA ILE A 161 -8.26 -12.96 6.46
C ILE A 161 -9.22 -11.91 5.91
N MET A 162 -8.84 -11.25 4.81
CA MET A 162 -9.59 -10.16 4.18
C MET A 162 -10.82 -10.65 3.41
N THR A 163 -10.65 -11.66 2.57
CA THR A 163 -11.67 -12.09 1.59
C THR A 163 -12.49 -13.29 2.05
N LYS A 164 -11.99 -14.06 3.03
CA LYS A 164 -12.48 -15.40 3.40
C LYS A 164 -12.36 -16.43 2.28
N GLU A 165 -11.57 -16.13 1.26
CA GLU A 165 -11.29 -16.98 0.11
C GLU A 165 -9.79 -17.26 -0.01
N LYS A 166 -9.42 -18.33 -0.72
CA LYS A 166 -8.00 -18.60 -1.00
C LYS A 166 -7.47 -17.57 -1.99
N ALA A 167 -6.20 -17.21 -1.85
CA ALA A 167 -5.52 -16.39 -2.85
C ALA A 167 -5.57 -17.04 -4.24
N PRO A 168 -5.60 -16.25 -5.32
CA PRO A 168 -5.43 -16.73 -6.69
C PRO A 168 -4.24 -17.69 -6.82
N ARG A 169 -4.41 -18.76 -7.59
CA ARG A 169 -3.37 -19.78 -7.78
C ARG A 169 -2.07 -19.20 -8.35
N SER A 170 -2.15 -18.14 -9.14
CA SER A 170 -0.98 -17.45 -9.70
C SER A 170 -0.11 -16.83 -8.59
N ILE A 171 -0.73 -16.20 -7.60
CA ILE A 171 -0.04 -15.61 -6.44
C ILE A 171 0.66 -16.71 -5.62
N ALA A 172 -0.06 -17.78 -5.29
CA ALA A 172 0.50 -18.91 -4.53
C ALA A 172 1.67 -19.57 -5.28
N ALA A 173 1.55 -19.74 -6.60
CA ALA A 173 2.62 -20.30 -7.43
C ALA A 173 3.88 -19.40 -7.45
N SER A 174 3.71 -18.09 -7.60
CA SER A 174 4.81 -17.12 -7.57
C SER A 174 5.56 -17.14 -6.24
N LEU A 175 4.83 -17.14 -5.11
CA LEU A 175 5.45 -17.23 -3.78
C LEU A 175 6.28 -18.51 -3.60
N LEU A 176 5.79 -19.64 -4.11
CA LEU A 176 6.53 -20.91 -4.06
C LEU A 176 7.79 -20.86 -4.94
N ASN A 177 7.71 -20.26 -6.12
CA ASN A 177 8.86 -20.13 -7.02
C ASN A 177 9.96 -19.28 -6.39
N VAL A 178 9.63 -18.11 -5.86
CA VAL A 178 10.59 -17.23 -5.16
C VAL A 178 11.25 -17.97 -3.99
N LYS A 179 10.46 -18.66 -3.15
CA LYS A 179 10.99 -19.45 -2.02
C LYS A 179 11.94 -20.57 -2.46
N ASN A 180 11.75 -21.13 -3.65
CA ASN A 180 12.63 -22.17 -4.19
C ASN A 180 13.93 -21.57 -4.76
N GLU A 181 13.86 -20.40 -5.39
CA GLU A 181 15.03 -19.68 -5.90
C GLU A 181 15.95 -19.23 -4.76
N GLU A 182 15.41 -18.73 -3.65
CA GLU A 182 16.19 -18.31 -2.47
C GLU A 182 16.89 -19.47 -1.74
N ARG A 183 16.47 -20.72 -1.99
CA ARG A 183 17.07 -21.92 -1.37
C ARG A 183 18.22 -22.52 -2.19
N ASN A 184 18.40 -22.08 -3.44
CA ASN A 184 19.43 -22.55 -4.35
C ASN A 184 20.63 -21.60 -4.38
#